data_AF-A0A5B0ARN7-F1
#
_entry.id   AF-A0A5B0ARN7-F1
#
_cell.length_a   1.000
_cell.length_b   1.000
_cell.length_c   1.000
_cell.angle_alpha   90.00
_cell.angle_beta   90.00
_cell.angle_gamma   90.00
#
_symmetry.space_group_name_H-M   'P 1'
#
loop_
_entity.id
_entity.type
_entity.pdbx_description
1 polymer ?
#
loop_
_entity_poly.entity_id
_entity_poly.type
_entity_poly.pdbx_seq_one_letter_code
_entity_poly.pdbx_strand_id
1 'polypeptide(L)'
;MDLLDILLLFVVLAYAVSGYRRGLVAGCVSLAGFVGGAVVGVWVLPWVMDLVEAGSTAATVTAVLTVLVPAALGHELAGRLALKLRRELDRGSLRVVDGVG
;
A
#
# COMPACT_ATOMS: atom_id res chain seq x y z
N MET A 1 9.56 5.83 29.68
CA MET A 1 9.10 6.39 28.40
C MET A 1 10.29 7.12 27.84
N ASP A 2 11.03 6.43 26.98
CA ASP A 2 12.24 7.00 26.41
C ASP A 2 11.87 7.98 25.29
N LEU A 3 12.79 8.88 24.93
CA LEU A 3 12.57 9.88 23.87
C LEU A 3 12.11 9.21 22.56
N LEU A 4 12.62 8.00 22.29
CA LEU A 4 12.22 7.17 21.17
C LEU A 4 10.74 6.78 21.24
N ASP A 5 10.21 6.42 22.42
CA ASP A 5 8.81 6.03 22.60
C ASP A 5 7.87 7.21 22.34
N ILE A 6 8.25 8.41 22.80
CA ILE A 6 7.46 9.64 22.60
C ILE A 6 7.44 10.02 21.12
N LEU A 7 8.58 9.92 20.43
CA LEU A 7 8.67 10.17 18.99
C LEU A 7 7.83 9.16 18.20
N LEU A 8 7.94 7.87 18.54
CA LEU A 8 7.14 6.80 17.93
C LEU A 8 5.64 7.04 18.14
N LEU A 9 5.24 7.43 19.34
CA LEU A 9 3.86 7.76 19.66
C LEU A 9 3.33 8.88 18.75
N PHE A 10 4.09 9.97 18.58
CA PHE A 10 3.70 11.06 17.69
C PHE A 10 3.58 10.64 16.22
N VAL A 11 4.52 9.82 15.74
CA VAL A 11 4.49 9.29 14.37
C VAL A 11 3.25 8.41 14.17
N VAL A 12 2.97 7.51 15.11
CA VAL A 12 1.77 6.65 15.07
C VAL A 12 0.50 7.50 15.11
N LEU A 13 0.43 8.51 15.97
CA LEU A 13 -0.73 9.40 16.07
C LEU A 13 -0.95 10.18 14.78
N ALA A 14 0.12 10.72 14.18
CA ALA A 14 0.06 11.43 12.91
C ALA A 14 -0.38 10.51 11.76
N TYR A 15 0.09 9.26 11.75
CA TYR A 15 -0.30 8.26 10.76
C TYR A 15 -1.75 7.83 10.95
N ALA A 16 -2.20 7.65 12.20
CA ALA A 16 -3.58 7.35 12.54
C ALA A 16 -4.51 8.48 12.11
N VAL A 17 -4.18 9.74 12.42
CA VAL A 17 -4.94 10.92 11.97
C VAL A 17 -4.94 11.06 10.45
N SER A 18 -3.82 10.81 9.79
CA SER A 18 -3.72 10.81 8.32
C SER A 18 -4.57 9.69 7.69
N GLY A 19 -4.59 8.51 8.31
CA GLY A 19 -5.40 7.36 7.93
C GLY A 19 -6.90 7.60 8.14
N TYR A 20 -7.28 8.15 9.29
CA TYR A 20 -8.61 8.61 9.66
C TYR A 20 -9.16 9.58 8.59
N ARG A 21 -8.33 10.54 8.16
CA ARG A 21 -8.72 11.54 7.14
C ARG A 21 -8.77 10.98 5.71
N ARG A 22 -8.01 9.93 5.40
CA ARG A 22 -8.04 9.25 4.09
C ARG A 22 -9.27 8.35 3.91
N GLY A 23 -9.91 7.92 5.00
CA GLY A 23 -11.08 7.02 5.00
C GLY A 23 -10.66 5.55 4.95
N LEU A 24 -11.20 4.73 5.85
CA LEU A 24 -10.86 3.30 5.99
C LEU A 24 -11.02 2.56 4.65
N VAL A 25 -12.07 2.87 3.89
CA VAL A 25 -12.37 2.26 2.60
C VAL A 25 -11.26 2.56 1.58
N ALA A 26 -10.79 3.81 1.51
CA ALA A 26 -9.69 4.16 0.63
C ALA A 26 -8.41 3.45 1.04
N GLY A 27 -8.14 3.32 2.34
CA GLY A 27 -7.03 2.53 2.88
C GLY A 27 -7.10 1.06 2.47
N CYS A 28 -8.24 0.40 2.66
CA CYS A 28 -8.46 -0.99 2.29
C CYS A 28 -8.32 -1.23 0.78
N VAL A 29 -8.88 -0.35 -0.06
CA VAL A 29 -8.77 -0.45 -1.51
C VAL A 29 -7.31 -0.30 -1.95
N SER A 30 -6.58 0.68 -1.40
CA SER A 30 -5.17 0.90 -1.71
C SER A 30 -4.29 -0.27 -1.25
N LEU A 31 -4.59 -0.86 -0.09
CA LEU A 31 -3.92 -2.04 0.42
C LEU A 31 -4.19 -3.25 -0.49
N ALA A 32 -5.44 -3.46 -0.90
CA ALA A 32 -5.80 -4.52 -1.84
C ALA A 32 -5.07 -4.35 -3.18
N GLY A 33 -4.93 -3.12 -3.68
CA GLY A 33 -4.12 -2.82 -4.87
C GLY A 33 -2.65 -3.15 -4.70
N PHE A 34 -2.07 -2.79 -3.56
CA PHE A 34 -0.69 -3.13 -3.23
C PHE A 34 -0.47 -4.65 -3.17
N VAL A 35 -1.33 -5.35 -2.43
CA VAL A 35 -1.26 -6.81 -2.27
C VAL A 35 -1.46 -7.50 -3.62
N GLY A 36 -2.43 -7.06 -4.42
CA GLY A 36 -2.66 -7.59 -5.76
C GLY A 36 -1.44 -7.39 -6.66
N GLY A 37 -0.83 -6.21 -6.64
CA GLY A 37 0.41 -5.95 -7.36
C GLY A 37 1.57 -6.82 -6.87
N ALA A 38 1.75 -6.98 -5.56
CA ALA A 38 2.79 -7.84 -5.00
C ALA A 38 2.63 -9.31 -5.41
N VAL A 39 1.39 -9.83 -5.44
CA VAL A 39 1.09 -11.19 -5.92
C VAL A 39 1.52 -11.36 -7.37
N VAL A 40 1.21 -10.39 -8.24
CA VAL A 40 1.68 -10.38 -9.63
C VAL A 40 3.20 -10.37 -9.69
N GLY A 41 3.86 -9.55 -8.86
CA GLY A 41 5.32 -9.52 -8.78
C GLY A 41 5.95 -10.86 -8.35
N VAL A 42 5.36 -11.55 -7.37
CA VAL A 42 5.80 -12.89 -6.95
C VAL A 42 5.59 -13.93 -8.04
N TRP A 43 4.49 -13.85 -8.79
CA TRP A 43 4.27 -14.71 -9.96
C TRP A 43 5.31 -14.50 -11.05
N VAL A 44 5.75 -13.26 -11.26
CA VAL A 44 6.75 -12.91 -12.27
C VAL A 44 8.18 -13.23 -11.83
N LEU A 45 8.41 -13.26 -10.52
CA LEU A 45 9.70 -13.51 -9.89
C LEU A 45 10.51 -14.69 -10.46
N PRO A 46 9.98 -15.92 -10.62
CA PRO A 46 10.76 -17.05 -11.14
C PRO A 46 11.36 -16.76 -12.52
N TRP A 47 10.58 -16.19 -13.44
CA TRP A 47 11.07 -15.87 -14.79
C TRP A 47 12.13 -14.77 -14.81
N VAL A 48 12.06 -13.82 -13.86
CA VAL A 48 13.05 -12.75 -13.76
C VAL A 48 14.33 -13.24 -13.09
N MET A 49 14.22 -14.14 -12.11
CA MET A 49 15.39 -14.70 -11.42
C MET A 49 16.22 -15.62 -12.32
N ASP A 50 15.64 -16.21 -13.36
CA ASP A 50 16.37 -16.96 -14.40
C ASP A 50 17.36 -16.08 -15.19
N LEU A 51 17.19 -14.75 -15.15
CA LEU A 51 18.04 -13.79 -15.86
C LEU A 51 19.24 -13.29 -15.03
N VAL A 52 19.36 -13.70 -13.76
CA VAL A 52 20.36 -13.18 -12.83
C VAL A 52 21.08 -14.32 -12.10
N GLU A 53 22.40 -14.17 -11.90
CA GLU A 53 23.17 -15.15 -11.13
C GLU A 53 22.79 -15.19 -9.65
N ALA A 54 22.50 -16.39 -9.18
CA ALA A 54 22.14 -16.66 -7.78
C ALA A 54 23.28 -16.29 -6.81
N GLY A 55 22.92 -15.72 -5.66
CA GLY A 55 23.86 -15.33 -4.62
C GLY A 55 24.55 -13.97 -4.84
N SER A 56 24.24 -13.27 -5.93
CA SER A 56 24.74 -11.92 -6.18
C SER A 56 23.86 -10.85 -5.51
N THR A 57 24.43 -9.67 -5.20
CA THR A 57 23.66 -8.50 -4.76
C THR A 57 22.62 -8.09 -5.82
N ALA A 58 22.94 -8.29 -7.10
CA ALA A 58 22.02 -8.02 -8.20
C ALA A 58 20.77 -8.90 -8.11
N ALA A 59 20.89 -10.19 -7.76
CA ALA A 59 19.74 -11.08 -7.59
C ALA A 59 18.79 -10.58 -6.48
N THR A 60 19.34 -10.14 -5.34
CA THR A 60 18.54 -9.56 -4.25
C THR A 60 17.80 -8.30 -4.68
N VAL A 61 18.50 -7.36 -5.34
CA VAL A 61 17.91 -6.10 -5.80
C VAL A 61 16.83 -6.37 -6.85
N THR A 62 17.10 -7.26 -7.80
CA THR A 62 16.15 -7.64 -8.84
C THR A 62 14.92 -8.32 -8.23
N ALA A 63 15.08 -9.22 -7.26
CA ALA A 63 13.96 -9.86 -6.57
C ALA A 63 13.06 -8.83 -5.88
N VAL A 64 13.67 -7.89 -5.15
CA VAL A 64 12.94 -6.81 -4.47
C VAL A 64 12.20 -5.94 -5.48
N LEU A 65 12.85 -5.50 -6.56
CA LEU A 65 12.22 -4.64 -7.57
C LEU A 65 11.09 -5.36 -8.30
N THR A 66 11.24 -6.66 -8.60
CA THR A 66 10.24 -7.46 -9.30
C THR A 66 8.94 -7.56 -8.51
N VAL A 67 9.01 -7.58 -7.17
CA VAL A 67 7.82 -7.57 -6.31
C VAL A 67 7.33 -6.15 -6.04
N LEU A 68 8.24 -5.22 -5.73
CA LEU A 68 7.90 -3.89 -5.25
C LEU A 68 7.33 -2.99 -6.35
N VAL A 69 7.82 -3.10 -7.58
CA VAL A 69 7.35 -2.26 -8.70
C VAL A 69 5.88 -2.56 -9.03
N PRO A 70 5.45 -3.82 -9.27
CA PRO A 70 4.05 -4.14 -9.46
C PRO A 70 3.18 -3.78 -8.25
N ALA A 71 3.67 -3.99 -7.02
CA ALA A 71 2.96 -3.64 -5.80
C ALA A 71 2.69 -2.12 -5.71
N ALA A 72 3.70 -1.29 -5.99
CA ALA A 72 3.57 0.16 -6.00
C ALA A 72 2.60 0.64 -7.10
N LEU A 73 2.66 0.04 -8.29
CA LEU A 73 1.73 0.36 -9.39
C LEU A 73 0.29 -0.02 -9.03
N GLY A 74 0.08 -1.21 -8.47
CA GLY A 74 -1.24 -1.65 -8.01
C GLY A 74 -1.81 -0.75 -6.91
N HIS A 75 -0.97 -0.32 -5.98
CA HIS A 75 -1.33 0.65 -4.94
C HIS A 75 -1.79 2.00 -5.51
N GLU A 76 -1.03 2.56 -6.45
CA GLU A 76 -1.34 3.85 -7.07
C GLU A 76 -2.64 3.80 -7.89
N LEU A 77 -2.84 2.72 -8.65
CA LEU A 77 -4.08 2.50 -9.40
C LEU A 77 -5.28 2.35 -8.47
N ALA A 78 -5.14 1.59 -7.39
CA ALA A 78 -6.17 1.42 -6.39
C ALA A 78 -6.45 2.71 -5.61
N GLY A 79 -5.43 3.52 -5.33
CA GLY A 79 -5.59 4.86 -4.75
C GLY A 79 -6.43 5.77 -5.64
N ARG A 80 -6.22 5.74 -6.96
CA ARG A 80 -7.05 6.49 -7.93
C ARG A 80 -8.49 5.98 -7.98
N LEU A 81 -8.69 4.66 -7.90
CA LEU A 81 -10.02 4.06 -7.81
C LEU A 81 -10.72 4.44 -6.52
N ALA A 82 -10.01 4.43 -5.39
CA ALA A 82 -10.52 4.87 -4.09
C ALA A 82 -10.94 6.35 -4.11
N LEU A 83 -10.16 7.23 -4.74
CA LEU A 83 -10.52 8.65 -4.90
C LEU A 83 -11.77 8.84 -5.76
N LYS A 84 -11.96 8.04 -6.82
CA LYS A 84 -13.19 8.04 -7.61
C LYS A 84 -14.37 7.53 -6.79
N LEU A 85 -14.20 6.42 -6.07
CA LEU A 85 -15.24 5.84 -5.21
C LEU A 85 -15.68 6.83 -4.13
N ARG A 86 -14.73 7.60 -3.56
CA ARG A 86 -14.99 8.65 -2.58
C ARG A 86 -15.83 9.79 -3.14
N ARG A 87 -15.62 10.20 -4.40
CA ARG A 87 -16.44 11.23 -5.07
C ARG A 87 -17.88 10.77 -5.31
N GLU A 88 -18.08 9.49 -5.59
CA GLU A 88 -19.41 8.89 -5.73
C GLU A 88 -20.09 8.70 -4.36
N LEU A 89 -19.32 8.35 -3.33
CA LEU A 89 -19.79 8.21 -1.95
C LEU A 89 -20.14 9.56 -1.31
N ASP A 90 -19.44 10.65 -1.63
CA ASP A 90 -19.76 12.02 -1.18
C ASP A 90 -21.16 12.49 -1.67
N ARG A 91 -21.78 11.80 -2.64
CA ARG A 91 -23.18 12.03 -3.07
C ARG A 91 -24.23 11.21 -2.31
N GLY A 92 -23.85 10.31 -1.40
CA GLY A 92 -24.75 9.38 -0.72
C GLY A 92 -24.52 9.20 0.80
N SER A 93 -25.51 8.64 1.50
CA SER A 93 -25.60 8.47 2.96
C SER A 93 -24.66 7.39 3.56
N LEU A 94 -23.45 7.20 3.00
CA LEU A 94 -22.47 6.23 3.52
C LEU A 94 -21.35 6.87 4.35
N ARG A 95 -21.49 8.17 4.66
CA ARG A 95 -20.66 8.94 5.60
C ARG A 95 -20.51 8.28 6.98
N VAL A 96 -21.44 7.41 7.35
CA VAL A 96 -21.44 6.68 8.62
C VAL A 96 -20.41 5.53 8.61
N VAL A 97 -20.16 4.89 7.46
CA VAL A 97 -19.19 3.79 7.36
C VAL A 97 -17.76 4.33 7.24
N ASP A 98 -17.58 5.46 6.56
CA ASP A 98 -16.31 6.20 6.53
C ASP A 98 -16.03 7.00 7.82
N GLY A 99 -17.04 7.21 8.68
CA GLY A 99 -16.93 7.97 9.93
C GLY A 99 -16.58 7.16 11.18
N VAL A 100 -16.52 5.82 11.07
CA VAL A 100 -16.04 4.93 12.16
C VAL A 100 -14.51 4.84 12.17
N GLY A 101 -13.89 5.10 11.01
CA GLY A 101 -12.45 5.11 10.85
C GLY A 101 -11.84 6.36 11.43
#